data_AF-A0A848DDF7-F1
#
_entry.id   AF-A0A848DDF7-F1
#
_cell.length_a   1.000
_cell.length_b   1.000
_cell.length_c   1.000
_cell.angle_alpha   90.00
_cell.angle_beta   90.00
_cell.angle_gamma   90.00
#
_symmetry.space_group_name_H-M   'P 1'
#
loop_
_entity.id
_entity.type
_entity.pdbx_description
1 polymer ?
#
loop_
_entity_poly.entity_id
_entity_poly.type
_entity_poly.pdbx_seq_one_letter_code
_entity_poly.pdbx_strand_id
1 'polypeptide(L)'
;MRELAAGPAAEPAAGETAPVRPAWAVGGGLAVAVLGWAAVGGTGGALVGVAAGVGAGLGILRWAARPRRDDADGAQLAGGWELLAVCLEAGLTVPVAVQAAAGRLAGRAGAELRRTAGLLELGADPAGAWTGAEAVPALTPFARAARRSAVTGAALAQVARTEAGRLRSELVDTAQARSQRAAVLITGPLGLCFLPAFLVLGIAPVVIGLAGEALTQW
;
A
#
# COMPACT_ATOMS: atom_id res chain seq x y z
N MET A 1 47.75 -6.60 10.25
CA MET A 1 47.00 -7.41 9.27
C MET A 1 45.63 -7.67 9.87
N ARG A 2 44.64 -6.77 9.79
CA ARG A 2 43.92 -6.29 8.58
C ARG A 2 43.37 -7.46 7.78
N GLU A 3 42.19 -7.97 8.17
CA GLU A 3 41.16 -8.43 7.24
C GLU A 3 39.76 -8.13 7.82
N LEU A 4 39.19 -7.05 7.29
CA LEU A 4 37.80 -6.91 6.84
C LEU A 4 36.68 -7.21 7.84
N ALA A 5 36.37 -6.19 8.63
CA ALA A 5 35.03 -5.91 9.09
C ALA A 5 34.07 -5.85 7.88
N ALA A 6 33.28 -6.90 7.68
CA ALA A 6 32.07 -6.83 6.87
C ALA A 6 31.06 -5.97 7.64
N GLY A 7 31.10 -4.67 7.38
CA GLY A 7 30.10 -3.74 7.91
C GLY A 7 28.69 -4.20 7.52
N PRO A 8 27.69 -4.02 8.39
CA PRO A 8 26.32 -4.32 8.01
C PRO A 8 25.98 -3.47 6.79
N ALA A 9 25.58 -4.14 5.70
CA ALA A 9 25.04 -3.48 4.52
C ALA A 9 23.95 -2.53 5.00
N ALA A 10 24.19 -1.23 4.83
CA ALA A 10 23.19 -0.21 5.11
C ALA A 10 21.98 -0.53 4.24
N GLU A 11 20.93 -1.06 4.87
CA GLU A 11 19.62 -1.18 4.25
C GLU A 11 19.24 0.21 3.73
N PRO A 12 18.91 0.35 2.44
CA PRO A 12 18.51 1.64 1.90
C PRO A 12 17.27 2.11 2.65
N ALA A 13 17.42 3.24 3.35
CA ALA A 13 16.37 3.90 4.10
C ALA A 13 15.09 3.95 3.27
N ALA A 14 14.07 3.25 3.76
CA ALA A 14 12.73 3.36 3.27
C ALA A 14 12.26 4.82 3.42
N GLY A 15 11.90 5.44 2.29
CA GLY A 15 10.93 6.52 2.28
C GLY A 15 11.45 7.95 2.33
N GLU A 16 12.07 8.39 1.24
CA GLU A 16 11.76 9.73 0.72
C GLU A 16 11.17 9.52 -0.68
N THR A 17 9.91 9.07 -0.76
CA THR A 17 9.18 9.14 -2.03
C THR A 17 8.96 10.61 -2.35
N ALA A 18 9.92 11.19 -3.07
CA ALA A 18 9.81 12.51 -3.65
C ALA A 18 8.43 12.63 -4.31
N PRO A 19 7.68 13.72 -4.07
CA PRO A 19 6.38 13.90 -4.68
C PRO A 19 6.57 13.80 -6.19
N VAL A 20 6.04 12.74 -6.80
CA VAL A 20 6.00 12.55 -8.25
C VAL A 20 5.19 13.70 -8.81
N ARG A 21 5.89 14.79 -9.14
CA ARG A 21 5.34 16.00 -9.70
C ARG A 21 4.53 15.60 -10.94
N PRO A 22 3.26 16.01 -11.09
CA PRO A 22 2.42 15.64 -12.23
C PRO A 22 2.94 16.16 -13.59
N ALA A 23 4.10 16.84 -13.62
CA ALA A 23 4.74 17.38 -14.80
C ALA A 23 5.06 16.33 -15.88
N TRP A 24 5.42 15.10 -15.50
CA TRP A 24 5.69 14.03 -16.48
C TRP A 24 4.40 13.52 -17.16
N ALA A 25 3.25 13.59 -16.47
CA ALA A 25 1.95 13.26 -17.03
C ALA A 25 1.49 14.30 -18.07
N VAL A 26 1.79 15.58 -17.82
CA VAL A 26 1.53 16.67 -18.76
C VAL A 26 2.44 16.55 -20.00
N GLY A 27 3.71 16.20 -19.80
CA GLY A 27 4.66 15.96 -20.91
C GLY A 27 4.26 14.80 -21.81
N GLY A 28 3.80 13.68 -21.24
CA GLY A 28 3.33 12.52 -22.01
C GLY A 28 2.06 12.80 -22.82
N GLY A 29 1.10 13.54 -22.25
CA GLY A 29 -0.13 13.91 -22.94
C GLY A 29 0.12 14.85 -24.13
N LEU A 30 1.06 15.79 -24.00
CA LEU A 30 1.41 16.72 -25.07
C LEU A 30 2.08 16.02 -26.26
N ALA A 31 2.97 15.06 -26.00
CA ALA A 31 3.67 14.31 -27.03
C ALA A 31 2.71 13.43 -27.86
N VAL A 32 1.72 12.79 -27.22
CA VAL A 32 0.70 11.98 -27.91
C VAL A 32 -0.22 12.86 -28.77
N ALA A 33 -0.59 14.05 -28.29
CA ALA A 33 -1.38 15.00 -29.06
C ALA A 33 -0.65 15.49 -30.32
N VAL A 34 0.67 15.77 -30.20
CA VAL A 34 1.49 16.22 -31.34
C VAL A 34 1.71 15.09 -32.35
N LEU A 35 1.96 13.85 -31.89
CA LEU A 35 2.14 12.71 -32.79
C LEU A 35 0.84 12.34 -33.54
N GLY A 36 -0.30 12.39 -32.86
CA GLY A 36 -1.62 12.16 -33.48
C GLY A 36 -1.99 13.23 -34.51
N TRP A 37 -1.58 14.48 -34.27
CA TRP A 37 -1.76 15.58 -35.22
C TRP A 37 -0.91 15.41 -36.49
N ALA A 38 0.33 14.94 -36.34
CA ALA A 38 1.25 14.74 -37.45
C ALA A 38 0.92 13.51 -38.33
N ALA A 39 0.36 12.44 -37.76
CA ALA A 39 0.14 11.18 -38.48
C ALA A 39 -1.17 11.13 -39.29
N VAL A 40 -2.22 11.84 -38.86
CA VAL A 40 -3.56 11.71 -39.48
C VAL A 40 -3.84 12.82 -40.49
N GLY A 41 -3.37 14.04 -40.25
CA GLY A 41 -3.75 15.20 -41.06
C GLY A 41 -5.25 15.55 -40.93
N GLY A 42 -5.55 16.82 -40.68
CA GLY A 42 -6.92 17.32 -40.59
C GLY A 42 -7.50 17.39 -39.17
N THR A 43 -8.65 18.06 -39.05
CA THR A 43 -9.29 18.47 -37.79
C THR A 43 -9.71 17.31 -36.87
N GLY A 44 -9.90 16.10 -37.41
CA GLY A 44 -10.28 14.91 -36.65
C GLY A 44 -9.20 14.41 -35.67
N GLY A 45 -7.92 14.55 -36.02
CA GLY A 45 -6.81 14.10 -35.15
C GLY A 45 -6.61 14.96 -33.90
N ALA A 46 -6.95 16.25 -33.98
CA ALA A 46 -6.83 17.18 -32.86
C ALA A 46 -7.81 16.87 -31.72
N LEU A 47 -9.06 16.51 -32.04
CA LEU A 47 -10.09 16.25 -31.04
C LEU A 47 -9.83 14.95 -30.25
N VAL A 48 -9.34 13.90 -30.92
CA VAL A 48 -9.00 12.63 -30.27
C VAL A 48 -7.79 12.79 -29.34
N GLY A 49 -6.78 13.55 -29.75
CA GLY A 49 -5.59 13.83 -28.93
C GLY A 49 -5.91 14.62 -27.66
N VAL A 50 -6.76 15.65 -27.74
CA VAL A 50 -7.17 16.45 -26.57
C VAL A 50 -8.02 15.61 -25.61
N ALA A 51 -8.98 14.82 -26.12
CA ALA A 51 -9.81 13.97 -25.28
C ALA A 51 -9.00 12.92 -24.50
N ALA A 52 -8.01 12.30 -25.17
CA ALA A 52 -7.11 11.33 -24.54
C ALA A 52 -6.20 11.99 -23.48
N GLY A 53 -5.65 13.17 -23.77
CA GLY A 53 -4.80 13.91 -22.82
C GLY A 53 -5.56 14.37 -21.56
N VAL A 54 -6.78 14.87 -21.73
CA VAL A 54 -7.64 15.29 -20.60
C VAL A 54 -8.06 14.08 -19.76
N GLY A 55 -8.43 12.96 -20.40
CA GLY A 55 -8.79 11.72 -19.69
C GLY A 55 -7.64 11.17 -18.85
N ALA A 56 -6.42 11.14 -19.40
CA ALA A 56 -5.23 10.71 -18.68
C ALA A 56 -4.87 11.66 -17.51
N GLY A 57 -4.92 12.97 -17.74
CA GLY A 57 -4.64 13.98 -16.71
C GLY A 57 -5.58 13.91 -15.51
N LEU A 58 -6.89 13.76 -15.75
CA LEU A 58 -7.89 13.65 -14.69
C LEU A 58 -7.77 12.34 -13.89
N GLY A 59 -7.41 11.23 -14.55
CA GLY A 59 -7.19 9.94 -13.90
C GLY A 59 -6.00 9.97 -12.92
N ILE A 60 -4.90 10.59 -13.32
CA ILE A 60 -3.69 10.74 -12.50
C ILE A 60 -3.95 11.66 -11.30
N LEU A 61 -4.66 12.77 -11.51
CA LEU A 61 -4.98 13.70 -10.44
C LEU A 61 -5.90 13.08 -9.38
N ARG A 62 -6.89 12.27 -9.80
CA ARG A 62 -7.76 11.52 -8.89
C ARG A 62 -7.05 10.41 -8.11
N TRP A 63 -6.01 9.83 -8.69
CA TRP A 63 -5.19 8.83 -8.01
C TRP A 63 -4.29 9.46 -6.94
N ALA A 64 -3.66 10.59 -7.26
CA ALA A 64 -2.84 11.37 -6.32
C ALA A 64 -3.65 11.95 -5.15
N ALA A 65 -4.92 12.28 -5.37
CA ALA A 65 -5.82 12.82 -4.36
C ALA A 65 -6.40 11.77 -3.39
N ARG A 66 -6.01 10.49 -3.47
CA ARG A 66 -6.54 9.48 -2.54
C ARG A 66 -6.03 9.74 -1.12
N PRO A 67 -6.92 9.99 -0.14
CA PRO A 67 -6.51 10.22 1.23
C PRO A 67 -5.78 8.98 1.77
N ARG A 68 -4.61 9.20 2.38
CA ARG A 68 -4.00 8.22 3.28
C ARG A 68 -4.92 8.16 4.51
N ARG A 69 -5.48 6.98 4.81
CA ARG A 69 -6.45 6.80 5.90
C ARG A 69 -5.72 6.97 7.24
N ASP A 70 -6.24 7.87 8.07
CA ASP A 70 -5.72 8.29 9.39
C ASP A 70 -6.03 7.32 10.55
N ASP A 71 -6.40 6.06 10.29
CA ASP A 71 -6.56 5.07 11.36
C ASP A 71 -5.23 4.37 11.63
N ALA A 72 -4.88 4.22 12.92
CA ALA A 72 -3.62 3.66 13.42
C ALA A 72 -2.99 2.66 12.44
N ASP A 73 -1.87 3.05 11.84
CA ASP A 73 -1.22 2.29 10.78
C ASP A 73 -1.16 0.81 11.18
N GLY A 74 -1.69 -0.08 10.34
CA GLY A 74 -1.71 -1.53 10.63
C GLY A 74 -0.32 -2.09 10.97
N ALA A 75 0.74 -1.46 10.47
CA ALA A 75 2.13 -1.76 10.82
C ALA A 75 2.50 -1.40 12.27
N GLN A 76 2.02 -0.28 12.80
CA GLN A 76 2.22 0.10 14.20
C GLN A 76 1.50 -0.88 15.13
N LEU A 77 0.25 -1.25 14.80
CA LEU A 77 -0.52 -2.24 15.55
C LEU A 77 0.16 -3.61 15.54
N ALA A 78 0.54 -4.12 14.37
CA ALA A 78 1.26 -5.38 14.24
C ALA A 78 2.55 -5.36 15.08
N GLY A 79 3.30 -4.27 14.99
CA GLY A 79 4.53 -4.08 15.75
C GLY A 79 4.33 -3.92 17.26
N GLY A 80 3.20 -3.38 17.72
CA GLY A 80 2.84 -3.27 19.13
C GLY A 80 2.45 -4.63 19.72
N TRP A 81 1.64 -5.41 19.02
CA TRP A 81 1.25 -6.76 19.47
C TRP A 81 2.41 -7.75 19.45
N GLU A 82 3.31 -7.65 18.47
CA GLU A 82 4.54 -8.46 18.45
C GLU A 82 5.42 -8.15 19.67
N LEU A 83 5.60 -6.86 20.01
CA LEU A 83 6.34 -6.46 21.21
C LEU A 83 5.66 -6.96 22.48
N LEU A 84 4.33 -6.85 22.57
CA LEU A 84 3.55 -7.37 23.69
C LEU A 84 3.77 -8.86 23.88
N ALA A 85 3.67 -9.64 22.80
CA ALA A 85 3.90 -11.08 22.81
C ALA A 85 5.31 -11.42 23.32
N VAL A 86 6.35 -10.80 22.75
CA VAL A 86 7.75 -11.02 23.13
C VAL A 86 7.99 -10.65 24.59
N CYS A 87 7.44 -9.54 25.06
CA CYS A 87 7.55 -9.12 26.46
C CYS A 87 6.91 -10.14 27.42
N LEU A 88 5.72 -10.65 27.10
CA LEU A 88 5.02 -11.65 27.93
C LEU A 88 5.71 -13.02 27.89
N GLU A 89 6.24 -13.44 26.74
CA GLU A 89 7.04 -14.66 26.59
C GLU A 89 8.37 -14.56 27.35
N ALA A 90 8.96 -13.37 27.44
CA ALA A 90 10.13 -13.09 28.27
C ALA A 90 9.82 -13.05 29.77
N GLY A 91 8.56 -13.22 30.17
CA GLY A 91 8.14 -13.27 31.57
C GLY A 91 7.88 -11.90 32.22
N LEU A 92 7.76 -10.83 31.43
CA LEU A 92 7.36 -9.52 31.97
C LEU A 92 5.91 -9.57 32.44
N THR A 93 5.59 -8.74 33.44
CA THR A 93 4.22 -8.60 33.92
C THR A 93 3.33 -7.98 32.84
N VAL A 94 2.05 -8.35 32.83
CA VAL A 94 1.07 -7.85 31.85
C VAL A 94 1.04 -6.32 31.78
N PRO A 95 1.00 -5.56 32.89
CA PRO A 95 0.95 -4.10 32.81
C PRO A 95 2.21 -3.51 32.13
N VAL A 96 3.40 -4.01 32.47
CA VAL A 96 4.67 -3.56 31.89
C VAL A 96 4.73 -3.87 30.39
N ALA A 97 4.31 -5.07 30.00
CA ALA A 97 4.29 -5.48 28.59
C ALA A 97 3.27 -4.64 27.76
N VAL A 98 2.09 -4.38 28.32
CA VAL A 98 1.07 -3.52 27.68
C VAL A 98 1.56 -2.07 27.57
N GLN A 99 2.25 -1.55 28.59
CA GLN A 99 2.84 -0.22 28.55
C GLN A 99 3.92 -0.10 27.46
N ALA A 100 4.77 -1.12 27.31
CA ALA A 100 5.78 -1.17 26.25
C ALA A 100 5.14 -1.18 24.85
N ALA A 101 4.09 -1.98 24.66
CA ALA A 101 3.34 -2.02 23.41
C ALA A 101 2.64 -0.68 23.10
N ALA A 102 2.10 -0.01 24.13
CA ALA A 102 1.44 1.28 23.97
C ALA A 102 2.39 2.38 23.47
N GLY A 103 3.68 2.31 23.82
CA GLY A 103 4.70 3.23 23.34
C GLY A 103 4.94 3.18 21.83
N ARG A 104 4.50 2.10 21.15
CA ARG A 104 4.60 1.93 19.69
C ARG A 104 3.40 2.50 18.94
N LEU A 105 2.31 2.81 19.63
CA LEU A 105 1.05 3.24 19.03
C LEU A 105 0.86 4.75 19.18
N ALA A 106 0.61 5.44 18.08
CA ALA A 106 0.22 6.84 18.09
C ALA A 106 -1.28 7.03 18.40
N GLY A 107 -1.64 8.27 18.77
CA GLY A 107 -3.03 8.71 18.89
C GLY A 107 -3.86 8.01 19.97
N ARG A 108 -5.15 7.84 19.70
CA ARG A 108 -6.14 7.32 20.65
C ARG A 108 -5.85 5.89 21.09
N ALA A 109 -5.31 5.05 20.20
CA ALA A 109 -4.97 3.66 20.52
C ALA A 109 -3.86 3.57 21.58
N GLY A 110 -2.76 4.32 21.42
CA GLY A 110 -1.70 4.35 22.41
C GLY A 110 -2.12 5.00 23.73
N ALA A 111 -3.01 5.99 23.70
CA ALA A 111 -3.56 6.59 24.92
C ALA A 111 -4.41 5.59 25.73
N GLU A 112 -5.32 4.86 25.09
CA GLU A 112 -6.14 3.87 25.78
C GLU A 112 -5.32 2.66 26.26
N LEU A 113 -4.32 2.18 25.52
CA LEU A 113 -3.46 1.10 26.03
C LEU A 113 -2.64 1.52 27.25
N ARG A 114 -2.13 2.75 27.30
CA ARG A 114 -1.46 3.28 28.51
C ARG A 114 -2.42 3.35 29.70
N ARG A 115 -3.67 3.73 29.45
CA ARG A 115 -4.72 3.73 30.49
C ARG A 115 -4.99 2.31 30.98
N THR A 116 -5.12 1.33 30.09
CA THR A 116 -5.29 -0.08 30.44
C THR A 116 -4.11 -0.59 31.26
N ALA A 117 -2.86 -0.28 30.86
CA ALA A 117 -1.67 -0.64 31.63
C ALA A 117 -1.73 -0.07 33.05
N GLY A 118 -2.04 1.21 33.21
CA GLY A 118 -2.18 1.84 34.53
C GLY A 118 -3.27 1.20 35.40
N LEU A 119 -4.41 0.82 34.82
CA LEU A 119 -5.46 0.10 35.56
C LEU A 119 -4.98 -1.27 36.05
N LEU A 120 -4.24 -2.00 35.22
CA LEU A 120 -3.68 -3.30 35.58
C LEU A 120 -2.57 -3.17 36.63
N GLU A 121 -1.74 -2.12 36.58
CA GLU A 121 -0.74 -1.82 37.62
C GLU A 121 -1.39 -1.53 38.98
N LEU A 122 -2.55 -0.87 38.98
CA LEU A 122 -3.35 -0.60 40.18
C LEU A 122 -4.11 -1.84 40.70
N GLY A 123 -3.99 -3.00 40.02
CA GLY A 123 -4.65 -4.23 40.41
C GLY A 123 -6.15 -4.28 40.08
N ALA A 124 -6.61 -3.49 39.10
CA ALA A 124 -7.99 -3.58 38.62
C ALA A 124 -8.28 -4.96 38.03
N ASP A 125 -9.57 -5.35 38.03
CA ASP A 125 -10.02 -6.56 37.37
C ASP A 125 -9.54 -6.60 35.91
N PRO A 126 -8.79 -7.63 35.49
CA PRO A 126 -8.27 -7.73 34.12
C PRO A 126 -9.35 -7.63 33.06
N ALA A 127 -10.53 -8.24 33.27
CA ALA A 127 -11.62 -8.18 32.30
C ALA A 127 -12.22 -6.76 32.19
N GLY A 128 -12.31 -6.04 33.31
CA GLY A 128 -12.74 -4.64 33.37
C GLY A 128 -11.74 -3.67 32.74
N ALA A 129 -10.43 -3.88 32.95
CA ALA A 129 -9.37 -2.99 32.48
C ALA A 129 -9.36 -2.83 30.95
N TRP A 130 -9.68 -3.88 30.20
CA TRP A 130 -9.72 -3.88 28.73
C TRP A 130 -10.98 -3.24 28.13
N THR A 131 -12.01 -2.93 28.94
CA THR A 131 -13.30 -2.39 28.46
C THR A 131 -13.12 -1.06 27.71
N GLY A 132 -12.23 -0.19 28.18
CA GLY A 132 -11.93 1.08 27.52
C GLY A 132 -11.31 0.91 26.13
N ALA A 133 -10.44 -0.09 25.98
CA ALA A 133 -9.80 -0.41 24.71
C ALA A 133 -10.80 -0.95 23.66
N GLU A 134 -11.91 -1.58 24.07
CA GLU A 134 -12.95 -2.00 23.12
C GLU A 134 -13.61 -0.84 22.37
N ALA A 135 -13.65 0.35 22.97
CA ALA A 135 -14.22 1.55 22.36
C ALA A 135 -13.30 2.18 21.29
N VAL A 136 -12.09 1.64 21.10
CA VAL A 136 -11.17 2.04 20.03
C VAL A 136 -11.22 0.98 18.93
N PRO A 137 -11.74 1.30 17.72
CA PRO A 137 -11.94 0.31 16.65
C PRO A 137 -10.68 -0.50 16.32
N ALA A 138 -9.52 0.14 16.35
CA ALA A 138 -8.21 -0.48 16.10
C ALA A 138 -7.80 -1.52 17.15
N LEU A 139 -8.28 -1.39 18.39
CA LEU A 139 -7.94 -2.27 19.52
C LEU A 139 -9.05 -3.28 19.80
N THR A 140 -10.28 -3.07 19.30
CA THR A 140 -11.45 -3.90 19.61
C THR A 140 -11.22 -5.41 19.44
N PRO A 141 -10.61 -5.92 18.33
CA PRO A 141 -10.40 -7.35 18.16
C PRO A 141 -9.50 -7.94 19.25
N PHE A 142 -8.39 -7.25 19.54
CA PHE A 142 -7.45 -7.64 20.58
C PHE A 142 -8.06 -7.54 21.98
N ALA A 143 -8.71 -6.41 22.30
CA ALA A 143 -9.30 -6.16 23.62
C ALA A 143 -10.35 -7.22 24.00
N ARG A 144 -11.19 -7.64 23.05
CA ARG A 144 -12.17 -8.73 23.26
C ARG A 144 -11.50 -10.08 23.49
N ALA A 145 -10.44 -10.39 22.75
CA ALA A 145 -9.69 -11.62 22.95
C ALA A 145 -8.95 -11.60 24.30
N ALA A 146 -8.31 -10.48 24.64
CA ALA A 146 -7.62 -10.24 25.89
C ALA A 146 -8.54 -10.42 27.10
N ARG A 147 -9.78 -9.91 27.06
CA ARG A 147 -10.78 -10.12 28.13
C ARG A 147 -11.13 -11.58 28.35
N ARG A 148 -11.21 -12.38 27.28
CA ARG A 148 -11.49 -13.82 27.37
C ARG A 148 -10.29 -14.61 27.88
N SER A 149 -9.08 -14.15 27.61
CA SER A 149 -7.82 -14.80 28.00
C SER A 149 -7.17 -14.21 29.26
N ALA A 150 -7.81 -13.24 29.92
CA ALA A 150 -7.20 -12.33 30.91
C ALA A 150 -6.68 -13.01 32.19
N VAL A 151 -6.84 -14.33 32.30
CA VAL A 151 -6.45 -15.13 33.47
C VAL A 151 -4.93 -15.32 33.54
N THR A 152 -4.22 -15.35 32.40
CA THR A 152 -2.76 -15.56 32.40
C THR A 152 -2.02 -14.73 31.34
N GLY A 153 -0.79 -14.33 31.67
CA GLY A 153 0.11 -13.64 30.72
C GLY A 153 0.46 -14.49 29.50
N ALA A 154 0.59 -15.81 29.67
CA ALA A 154 0.86 -16.74 28.57
C ALA A 154 -0.31 -16.81 27.57
N ALA A 155 -1.56 -16.85 28.05
CA ALA A 155 -2.72 -16.82 27.16
C ALA A 155 -2.82 -15.49 26.41
N LEU A 156 -2.50 -14.38 27.09
CA LEU A 156 -2.47 -13.06 26.45
C LEU A 156 -1.33 -12.95 25.41
N ALA A 157 -0.17 -13.56 25.65
CA ALA A 157 0.93 -13.64 24.69
C ALA A 157 0.48 -14.34 23.40
N GLN A 158 -0.24 -15.45 23.52
CA GLN A 158 -0.75 -16.19 22.36
C GLN A 158 -1.78 -15.38 21.56
N VAL A 159 -2.64 -14.61 22.24
CA VAL A 159 -3.57 -13.68 21.59
C VAL A 159 -2.80 -12.59 20.83
N ALA A 160 -1.76 -12.02 21.44
CA ALA A 160 -0.92 -11.00 20.83
C ALA A 160 -0.16 -11.53 19.61
N ARG A 161 0.41 -12.75 19.69
CA ARG A 161 1.05 -13.44 18.56
C ARG A 161 0.10 -13.64 17.39
N THR A 162 -1.10 -14.14 17.68
CA THR A 162 -2.12 -14.41 16.65
C THR A 162 -2.54 -13.14 15.94
N GLU A 163 -2.80 -12.07 16.71
CA GLU A 163 -3.22 -10.78 16.16
C GLU A 163 -2.09 -10.08 15.38
N ALA A 164 -0.85 -10.15 15.87
CA ALA A 164 0.33 -9.68 15.15
C ALA A 164 0.49 -10.42 13.80
N GLY A 165 0.32 -11.74 13.80
CA GLY A 165 0.35 -12.57 12.61
C GLY A 165 -0.72 -12.18 11.59
N ARG A 166 -1.97 -12.02 12.05
CA ARG A 166 -3.11 -11.60 11.20
C ARG A 166 -2.86 -10.25 10.52
N LEU A 167 -2.41 -9.26 11.29
CA LEU A 167 -2.11 -7.94 10.73
C LEU A 167 -0.92 -8.00 9.76
N ARG A 168 0.10 -8.79 10.05
CA ARG A 168 1.25 -8.96 9.15
C ARG A 168 0.86 -9.61 7.83
N SER A 169 0.00 -10.62 7.83
CA SER A 169 -0.53 -11.20 6.58
C SER A 169 -1.31 -10.16 5.78
N GLU A 170 -2.17 -9.36 6.41
CA GLU A 170 -2.92 -8.30 5.73
C GLU A 170 -2.00 -7.24 5.11
N LEU A 171 -0.91 -6.88 5.80
CA LEU A 171 0.10 -5.95 5.26
C LEU A 171 0.82 -6.54 4.04
N VAL A 172 1.17 -7.84 4.07
CA VAL A 172 1.78 -8.53 2.94
C VAL A 172 0.82 -8.60 1.76
N ASP A 173 -0.45 -8.96 2.00
CA ASP A 173 -1.47 -9.06 0.96
C ASP A 173 -1.72 -7.70 0.29
N THR A 174 -1.80 -6.63 1.09
CA THR A 174 -1.97 -5.27 0.55
C THR A 174 -0.75 -4.79 -0.21
N ALA A 175 0.47 -5.16 0.22
CA ALA A 175 1.70 -4.87 -0.51
C ALA A 175 1.75 -5.62 -1.85
N GLN A 176 1.38 -6.90 -1.87
CA GLN A 176 1.31 -7.72 -3.08
C GLN A 176 0.24 -7.20 -4.05
N ALA A 177 -0.93 -6.82 -3.55
CA ALA A 177 -1.97 -6.23 -4.37
C ALA A 177 -1.51 -4.90 -5.00
N ARG A 178 -0.70 -4.11 -4.29
CA ARG A 178 -0.10 -2.87 -4.82
C ARG A 178 0.95 -3.15 -5.90
N SER A 179 1.82 -4.15 -5.71
CA SER A 179 2.83 -4.51 -6.71
C SER A 179 2.20 -5.04 -8.00
N GLN A 180 1.17 -5.90 -7.89
CA GLN A 180 0.42 -6.42 -9.04
C GLN A 180 -0.27 -5.29 -9.82
N ARG A 181 -0.89 -4.33 -9.12
CA ARG A 181 -1.49 -3.15 -9.77
C ARG A 181 -0.46 -2.27 -10.45
N ALA A 182 0.72 -2.10 -9.85
CA ALA A 182 1.81 -1.36 -10.48
C ALA A 182 2.28 -2.02 -11.78
N ALA A 183 2.41 -3.36 -11.80
CA ALA A 183 2.78 -4.08 -13.02
C ALA A 183 1.78 -3.84 -14.16
N VAL A 184 0.48 -3.92 -13.87
CA VAL A 184 -0.57 -3.64 -14.88
C VAL A 184 -0.52 -2.19 -15.35
N LEU A 185 -0.32 -1.23 -14.43
CA LEU A 185 -0.22 0.19 -14.76
C LEU A 185 1.01 0.53 -15.61
N ILE A 186 2.10 -0.25 -15.51
CA ILE A 186 3.32 -0.06 -16.33
C ILE A 186 3.14 -0.67 -17.72
N THR A 187 2.60 -1.88 -17.82
CA THR A 187 2.43 -2.58 -19.11
C THR A 187 1.30 -2.00 -19.95
N GLY A 188 0.23 -1.48 -19.32
CA GLY A 188 -0.90 -0.85 -20.01
C GLY A 188 -0.52 0.24 -21.03
N PRO A 189 0.23 1.30 -20.64
CA PRO A 189 0.64 2.34 -21.58
C PRO A 189 1.60 1.83 -22.65
N LEU A 190 2.46 0.85 -22.34
CA LEU A 190 3.35 0.25 -23.34
C LEU A 190 2.55 -0.49 -24.43
N GLY A 191 1.54 -1.26 -24.04
CA GLY A 191 0.62 -1.92 -24.97
C GLY A 191 -0.18 -0.93 -25.81
N LEU A 192 -0.66 0.17 -25.21
CA LEU A 192 -1.36 1.24 -25.90
C LEU A 192 -0.46 1.95 -26.93
N CYS A 193 0.84 2.13 -26.64
CA CYS A 193 1.82 2.67 -27.57
C CYS A 193 2.20 1.69 -28.70
N PHE A 194 2.18 0.38 -28.43
CA PHE A 194 2.53 -0.63 -29.44
C PHE A 194 1.42 -0.82 -30.49
N LEU A 195 0.15 -0.70 -30.10
CA LEU A 195 -1.00 -0.91 -30.99
C LEU A 195 -0.99 -0.03 -32.28
N PRO A 196 -0.79 1.30 -32.22
CA PRO A 196 -0.72 2.13 -33.42
C PRO A 196 0.52 1.83 -34.25
N ALA A 197 1.67 1.56 -33.63
CA ALA A 197 2.89 1.20 -34.34
C ALA A 197 2.73 -0.12 -35.11
N PHE A 198 2.12 -1.13 -34.49
CA PHE A 198 1.83 -2.42 -35.12
C PHE A 198 0.84 -2.30 -36.29
N LEU A 199 -0.16 -1.43 -36.19
CA LEU A 199 -1.11 -1.19 -37.26
C LEU A 199 -0.42 -0.60 -38.51
N VAL A 200 0.43 0.41 -38.32
CA VAL A 200 1.12 1.10 -39.41
C VAL A 200 2.24 0.23 -40.01
N LEU A 201 3.06 -0.42 -39.19
CA LEU A 201 4.19 -1.21 -39.68
C LEU A 201 3.80 -2.64 -40.09
N GLY A 202 2.81 -3.24 -39.45
CA GLY A 202 2.44 -4.65 -39.63
C GLY A 202 1.23 -4.86 -40.54
N ILE A 203 0.08 -4.29 -40.19
CA ILE A 203 -1.20 -4.62 -40.84
C ILE A 203 -1.39 -3.82 -42.14
N ALA A 204 -1.12 -2.52 -42.13
CA ALA A 204 -1.38 -1.64 -43.27
C ALA A 204 -0.70 -2.12 -44.58
N PRO A 205 0.59 -2.51 -44.59
CA PRO A 205 1.24 -2.99 -45.82
C PRO A 205 0.61 -4.27 -46.37
N VAL A 206 0.23 -5.19 -45.49
CA VAL A 206 -0.37 -6.48 -45.86
C VAL A 206 -1.74 -6.29 -46.50
N VAL A 207 -2.59 -5.43 -45.91
CA VAL A 207 -3.92 -5.13 -46.46
C VAL A 207 -3.81 -4.43 -47.82
N ILE A 208 -2.86 -3.50 -47.97
CA ILE A 208 -2.61 -2.80 -49.25
C ILE A 208 -2.15 -3.79 -50.33
N GLY A 209 -1.26 -4.73 -49.99
CA GLY A 209 -0.80 -5.77 -50.92
C GLY A 209 -1.94 -6.68 -51.40
N LEU A 210 -2.76 -7.18 -50.47
CA LEU A 210 -3.90 -8.05 -50.80
C LEU A 210 -5.00 -7.34 -51.60
N ALA A 211 -5.30 -6.08 -51.25
CA ALA A 211 -6.28 -5.28 -51.99
C ALA A 211 -5.81 -4.99 -53.42
N GLY A 212 -4.51 -4.76 -53.63
CA GLY A 212 -3.93 -4.57 -54.95
C GLY A 212 -4.10 -5.79 -55.86
N GLU A 213 -3.78 -6.98 -55.36
CA GLU A 213 -3.94 -8.23 -56.13
C GLU A 213 -5.41 -8.49 -56.52
N ALA A 214 -6.34 -8.31 -55.57
CA ALA A 214 -7.77 -8.51 -55.81
C ALA A 214 -8.37 -7.50 -56.82
N LEU A 215 -7.89 -6.26 -56.82
CA LEU A 215 -8.31 -5.23 -57.77
C LEU A 215 -7.75 -5.46 -59.18
N THR A 216 -6.57 -6.08 -59.31
CA THR A 216 -5.98 -6.42 -60.62
C THR A 216 -6.59 -7.66 -61.28
N GLN A 217 -7.36 -8.45 -60.53
CA GLN A 217 -7.97 -9.70 -61.00
C GLN A 217 -9.40 -9.50 -61.57
N TRP A 218 -9.93 -8.27 -61.50
CA TRP A 218 -11.15 -7.82 -62.15
C TRP A 218 -10.84 -7.06 -63.44
#